data_AF-A0A7C4TZJ1-F1
#
_entry.id   AF-A0A7C4TZJ1-F1
#
_cell.length_a   1.000
_cell.length_b   1.000
_cell.length_c   1.000
_cell.angle_alpha   90.00
_cell.angle_beta   90.00
_cell.angle_gamma   90.00
#
_symmetry.space_group_name_H-M   'P 1'
#
loop_
_entity.id
_entity.type
_entity.pdbx_description
1 polymer ?
#
loop_
_entity_poly.entity_id
_entity_poly.type
_entity_poly.pdbx_seq_one_letter_code
_entity_poly.pdbx_strand_id
1 'polypeptide(L)'
;MSSKMPVAYVEVRVFAHATEDEEKVLAAVRNTLPSCVAENLTFKRSNLTGHHGNPIVLFEAKIRDREHAKDFMQKLASSLNS
;
A
#
# COMPACT_ATOMS: atom_id res chain seq x y z
N MET A 1 -26.76 -13.37 6.92
CA MET A 1 -26.72 -11.90 7.04
C MET A 1 -25.39 -11.43 6.47
N SER A 2 -25.39 -10.67 5.37
CA SER A 2 -24.14 -10.17 4.78
C SER A 2 -23.58 -9.09 5.70
N SER A 3 -22.57 -9.42 6.49
CA SER A 3 -21.94 -8.47 7.41
C SER A 3 -21.27 -7.38 6.57
N LYS A 4 -21.79 -6.16 6.68
CA LYS A 4 -21.26 -5.00 5.96
C LYS A 4 -19.86 -4.75 6.50
N MET A 5 -18.83 -4.88 5.66
CA MET A 5 -17.46 -4.73 6.13
C MET A 5 -17.24 -3.31 6.68
N PRO A 6 -16.81 -3.16 7.95
CA PRO A 6 -16.73 -1.86 8.63
C PRO A 6 -15.44 -1.09 8.29
N VAL A 7 -14.96 -1.19 7.05
CA VAL A 7 -13.75 -0.49 6.58
C VAL A 7 -14.17 0.66 5.67
N ALA A 8 -13.86 1.88 6.09
CA ALA A 8 -14.18 3.09 5.32
C ALA A 8 -13.24 3.27 4.12
N TYR A 9 -11.95 3.00 4.31
CA TYR A 9 -10.92 2.97 3.29
C TYR A 9 -9.66 2.29 3.83
N VAL A 10 -8.76 1.91 2.93
CA VAL A 10 -7.40 1.47 3.26
C VAL A 10 -6.42 2.48 2.69
N GLU A 11 -5.38 2.81 3.46
CA GLU A 11 -4.31 3.70 3.04
C GLU A 11 -2.97 2.98 3.18
N VAL A 12 -2.23 2.91 2.09
CA VAL A 12 -0.92 2.26 2.00
C VAL A 12 0.12 3.35 1.86
N ARG A 13 1.08 3.38 2.79
CA ARG A 13 2.16 4.36 2.83
C ARG A 13 3.49 3.63 2.90
N VAL A 14 4.41 4.01 2.02
CA VAL A 14 5.69 3.32 1.85
C VAL A 14 6.79 4.37 1.73
N PHE A 15 7.86 4.18 2.48
CA PHE A 15 9.05 5.01 2.37
C PHE A 15 10.09 4.28 1.52
N ALA A 16 10.72 5.01 0.60
CA ALA A 16 11.95 4.59 -0.08
C ALA A 16 13.08 5.51 0.38
N HIS A 17 14.11 4.92 0.95
CA HIS A 17 15.31 5.60 1.41
C HIS A 17 16.26 5.90 0.24
N ALA A 18 17.18 6.84 0.45
CA ALA A 18 18.14 7.27 -0.57
C ALA A 18 18.99 6.14 -1.19
N THR A 19 19.22 5.06 -0.45
CA THR A 19 20.00 3.89 -0.91
C THR A 19 19.14 2.80 -1.53
N GLU A 20 17.82 2.94 -1.49
CA GLU A 20 16.89 1.97 -2.05
C GLU A 20 16.50 2.35 -3.49
N ASP A 21 16.12 1.33 -4.25
CA ASP A 21 15.61 1.49 -5.60
C ASP A 21 14.09 1.67 -5.53
N GLU A 22 13.60 2.86 -5.91
CA GLU A 22 12.18 3.23 -5.85
C GLU A 22 11.29 2.24 -6.62
N GLU A 23 11.74 1.74 -7.77
CA GLU A 23 10.96 0.80 -8.59
C GLU A 23 10.85 -0.57 -7.90
N LYS A 24 11.95 -1.04 -7.29
CA LYS A 24 11.93 -2.30 -6.52
C LYS A 24 11.07 -2.19 -5.27
N VAL A 25 11.08 -1.05 -4.60
CA VAL A 25 10.20 -0.79 -3.44
C VAL A 25 8.74 -0.83 -3.88
N LEU A 26 8.37 -0.16 -4.97
CA LEU A 26 7.02 -0.19 -5.50
C LEU A 26 6.59 -1.60 -5.95
N ALA A 27 7.49 -2.35 -6.58
CA ALA A 27 7.23 -3.74 -6.98
C ALA A 27 6.99 -4.65 -5.75
N ALA A 28 7.82 -4.50 -4.70
CA ALA A 28 7.67 -5.25 -3.47
C ALA A 28 6.30 -4.97 -2.82
N VAL A 29 5.88 -3.72 -2.79
CA VAL A 29 4.57 -3.33 -2.23
C VAL A 29 3.44 -3.93 -3.07
N ARG A 30 3.50 -3.84 -4.40
CA ARG A 30 2.50 -4.44 -5.30
C ARG A 30 2.31 -5.94 -5.05
N ASN A 31 3.37 -6.67 -4.72
CA ASN A 31 3.31 -8.10 -4.40
C ASN A 31 2.53 -8.40 -3.11
N THR A 32 2.41 -7.44 -2.19
CA THR A 32 1.60 -7.59 -0.96
C THR A 32 0.11 -7.35 -1.19
N LEU A 33 -0.25 -6.73 -2.31
CA LEU A 33 -1.62 -6.39 -2.65
C LEU A 33 -2.30 -7.53 -3.44
N PRO A 34 -3.63 -7.65 -3.39
CA PRO A 34 -4.38 -8.44 -4.35
C PRO A 34 -4.13 -7.92 -5.78
N SER A 35 -4.03 -8.80 -6.79
CA SER A 35 -3.76 -8.42 -8.19
C SER A 35 -4.78 -7.42 -8.73
N CYS A 36 -6.07 -7.61 -8.45
CA CYS A 36 -7.15 -6.70 -8.84
C CYS A 36 -6.93 -5.25 -8.34
N VAL A 37 -6.31 -5.11 -7.16
CA VAL A 37 -5.98 -3.82 -6.56
C VAL A 37 -4.64 -3.32 -7.09
N ALA A 38 -3.61 -4.18 -7.15
CA ALA A 38 -2.24 -3.83 -7.50
C ALA A 38 -2.12 -3.21 -8.92
N GLU A 39 -2.94 -3.66 -9.87
CA GLU A 39 -2.94 -3.16 -11.24
C GLU A 39 -3.55 -1.75 -11.36
N ASN A 40 -4.58 -1.47 -10.55
CA ASN A 40 -5.33 -0.21 -10.61
C ASN A 40 -4.86 0.84 -9.61
N LEU A 41 -3.95 0.48 -8.70
CA LEU A 41 -3.48 1.38 -7.65
C LEU A 41 -2.40 2.33 -8.18
N THR A 42 -2.71 3.63 -8.16
CA THR A 42 -1.73 4.68 -8.45
C THR A 42 -1.15 5.22 -7.14
N PHE A 43 0.17 5.18 -7.01
CA PHE A 43 0.88 5.77 -5.87
C PHE A 43 1.19 7.24 -6.15
N LYS A 44 0.84 8.11 -5.21
CA LYS A 44 1.31 9.49 -5.17
C LYS A 44 2.73 9.51 -4.59
N ARG A 45 3.66 10.11 -5.34
CA ARG A 45 5.05 10.32 -4.91
C ARG A 45 5.20 11.69 -4.24
N SER A 46 5.84 11.71 -3.08
CA SER A 46 6.19 12.93 -2.36
C SER A 46 7.65 12.87 -1.91
N ASN A 47 8.45 13.88 -2.26
CA ASN A 47 9.83 13.99 -1.78
C ASN A 47 9.84 14.68 -0.41
N LEU A 48 10.43 14.02 0.58
CA LEU A 48 10.50 14.46 1.96
C LEU A 48 11.95 14.42 2.47
N THR A 49 12.15 14.96 3.66
CA THR A 49 13.40 14.91 4.38
C THR A 49 13.23 14.06 5.63
N GLY A 50 14.04 13.02 5.78
CA GLY A 50 14.06 12.17 6.96
C GLY A 50 14.61 12.89 8.18
N HIS A 51 14.52 12.24 9.34
CA HIS A 51 14.94 12.81 10.63
C HIS A 51 16.40 13.28 10.66
N HIS A 52 17.29 12.60 9.93
CA HIS A 52 18.72 12.93 9.82
C HIS A 52 19.07 13.82 8.62
N GLY A 53 18.10 14.46 7.98
CA GLY A 53 18.34 15.30 6.79
C GLY A 53 18.47 14.53 5.47
N ASN A 54 18.45 13.20 5.52
CA ASN A 54 18.55 12.37 4.32
C ASN A 54 17.28 12.50 3.46
N PRO A 55 17.40 12.53 2.12
CA PRO A 55 16.23 12.49 1.25
C PRO A 55 15.50 11.16 1.43
N ILE A 56 14.17 11.24 1.53
CA ILE A 56 13.29 10.08 1.61
C ILE A 56 12.10 10.31 0.69
N VAL A 57 11.69 9.29 -0.04
CA VAL A 57 10.53 9.35 -0.92
C VAL A 57 9.38 8.64 -0.23
N LEU A 58 8.23 9.29 -0.17
CA LEU A 58 7.00 8.71 0.35
C LEU A 58 6.05 8.41 -0.83
N PHE A 59 5.63 7.16 -0.91
CA PHE A 59 4.57 6.68 -1.79
C PHE A 59 3.29 6.47 -1.00
N GLU A 60 2.19 7.07 -1.45
CA GLU A 60 0.89 6.97 -0.79
C GLU A 60 -0.18 6.53 -1.78
N ALA A 61 -1.00 5.56 -1.39
CA ALA A 61 -2.15 5.14 -2.15
C ALA A 61 -3.35 4.91 -1.25
N LYS A 62 -4.55 5.22 -1.76
CA LYS A 62 -5.80 5.14 -0.99
C LYS A 62 -6.85 4.35 -1.73
N ILE A 63 -7.29 3.26 -1.13
CA ILE A 63 -8.32 2.36 -1.63
C ILE A 63 -9.63 2.74 -0.95
N ARG A 64 -10.54 3.36 -1.72
CA ARG A 64 -11.89 3.74 -1.24
C ARG A 64 -12.98 2.79 -1.70
N ASP A 65 -12.72 2.02 -2.75
CA ASP A 65 -13.66 1.02 -3.21
C ASP A 65 -13.82 -0.08 -2.16
N ARG A 66 -15.07 -0.45 -1.87
CA ARG A 66 -15.39 -1.38 -0.77
C ARG A 66 -15.00 -2.81 -1.11
N GLU A 67 -15.11 -3.22 -2.37
CA GLU A 67 -14.76 -4.56 -2.79
C GLU A 67 -13.24 -4.72 -2.77
N HIS A 68 -12.50 -3.75 -3.32
CA HIS A 68 -11.04 -3.73 -3.25
C HIS A 68 -10.51 -3.66 -1.81
N ALA A 69 -11.13 -2.87 -0.94
CA ALA A 69 -10.77 -2.84 0.48
C ALA A 69 -11.00 -4.21 1.15
N LYS A 70 -12.03 -4.95 0.73
CA LYS A 70 -12.36 -6.27 1.28
C LYS A 70 -11.34 -7.29 0.83
N ASP A 71 -11.05 -7.31 -0.46
CA ASP A 71 -10.08 -8.23 -1.06
C ASP A 71 -8.70 -8.00 -0.44
N PHE A 72 -8.32 -6.73 -0.24
CA PHE A 72 -7.09 -6.37 0.46
C PHE A 72 -7.05 -6.93 1.88
N MET A 73 -8.11 -6.71 2.68
CA MET A 73 -8.17 -7.22 4.06
C MET A 73 -8.12 -8.75 4.12
N GLN A 74 -8.80 -9.44 3.20
CA GLN A 74 -8.78 -10.90 3.12
C GLN A 74 -7.40 -11.43 2.76
N LYS A 75 -6.75 -10.82 1.75
CA LYS A 75 -5.38 -11.16 1.35
C LYS A 75 -4.38 -10.95 2.49
N LEU A 76 -4.47 -9.79 3.16
CA LEU A 76 -3.61 -9.45 4.29
C LEU A 76 -3.78 -10.47 5.43
N ALA A 77 -5.02 -10.73 5.86
CA ALA A 77 -5.30 -11.69 6.92
C ALA A 77 -4.77 -13.09 6.58
N SER A 78 -4.94 -13.53 5.33
CA SER A 78 -4.45 -14.84 4.87
C SER A 78 -2.92 -14.92 4.82
N SER A 79 -2.26 -13.80 4.50
CA SER A 79 -0.78 -13.73 4.43
C SER A 79 -0.09 -13.66 5.80
N LEU A 80 -0.83 -13.32 6.85
CA LEU A 80 -0.31 -13.19 8.22
C LEU A 80 -0.48 -14.46 9.06
N ASN A 81 -1.22 -15.46 8.55
CA ASN A 81 -1.44 -16.69 9.27
C ASN A 81 -0.19 -17.58 9.18
N SER A 82 0.50 -17.75 10.31
CA SER A 82 1.62 -18.68 10.49
C SER A 82 1.15 -20.14 10.60
#